data_AF-A0A3L7RZ19-F1
#
_entry.id   AF-A0A3L7RZ19-F1
#
_cell.length_a   1.000
_cell.length_b   1.000
_cell.length_c   1.000
_cell.angle_alpha   90.00
_cell.angle_beta   90.00
_cell.angle_gamma   90.00
#
_symmetry.space_group_name_H-M   'P 1'
#
loop_
_entity.id
_entity.type
_entity.pdbx_description
1 polymer ?
#
loop_
_entity_poly.entity_id
_entity_poly.type
_entity_poly.pdbx_seq_one_letter_code
_entity_poly.pdbx_strand_id
1 'polypeptide(L)'
;MKASHYGAVFFGVTLTESPTGNTNVEALLRLVTDLNMFTRFVARRMRVPGDVTGADSVLCWQTGYPFSVNLSRGFPRFNPVEYSAGPMLERGETDCVILVGAERVDRFSEAARSNLRRIPVILLDPPNANWNVRADVRFNTAIYGIHRRATAYRMDEVPVPLRQILNSSLPSDDEVLRAILKRL
;
A
#
# COMPACT_ATOMS: atom_id res chain seq x y z
N MET A 1 4.71 31.05 13.26
CA MET A 1 5.47 30.10 12.42
C MET A 1 6.82 30.66 11.99
N LYS A 2 6.92 31.84 11.38
CA LYS A 2 8.21 32.41 10.93
C LYS A 2 9.27 32.62 12.04
N ALA A 3 8.85 32.82 13.28
CA ALA A 3 9.74 33.00 14.43
C ALA A 3 10.28 31.69 15.05
N SER A 4 9.94 30.51 14.51
CA SER A 4 10.49 29.23 15.01
C SER A 4 11.94 29.03 14.55
N HIS A 5 12.75 28.28 15.31
CA HIS A 5 14.08 27.86 14.88
C HIS A 5 14.07 26.60 13.98
N TYR A 6 13.07 25.75 14.14
CA TYR A 6 12.81 24.59 13.28
C TYR A 6 11.33 24.21 13.38
N GLY A 7 10.65 24.03 12.25
CA GLY A 7 9.25 23.66 12.18
C GLY A 7 9.02 22.31 11.50
N ALA A 8 8.05 21.55 11.99
CA ALA A 8 7.60 20.30 11.37
C ALA A 8 6.08 20.28 11.28
N VAL A 9 5.56 19.96 10.10
CA VAL A 9 4.12 19.77 9.87
C VAL A 9 3.85 18.31 9.60
N PHE A 10 3.06 17.68 10.46
CA PHE A 10 2.56 16.32 10.26
C PHE A 10 1.15 16.38 9.70
N PHE A 11 0.88 15.63 8.63
CA PHE A 11 -0.45 15.56 8.03
C PHE A 11 -0.88 14.11 7.78
N GLY A 12 -2.15 13.82 8.07
CA GLY A 12 -2.71 12.47 8.00
C GLY A 12 -3.50 12.20 6.71
N VAL A 13 -4.04 10.97 6.65
CA VAL A 13 -4.84 10.49 5.52
C VAL A 13 -6.07 11.34 5.21
N THR A 14 -6.67 11.98 6.21
CA THR A 14 -7.84 12.85 6.04
C THR A 14 -7.58 14.01 5.07
N LEU A 15 -6.35 14.54 5.06
CA LEU A 15 -5.97 15.57 4.09
C LEU A 15 -5.91 14.98 2.67
N THR A 16 -5.42 13.74 2.54
CA THR A 16 -5.18 13.08 1.26
C THR A 16 -6.40 12.39 0.66
N GLU A 17 -7.37 11.97 1.46
CA GLU A 17 -8.57 11.23 1.03
C GLU A 17 -9.78 12.15 0.74
N SER A 18 -9.61 13.47 0.89
CA SER A 18 -10.62 14.45 0.48
C SER A 18 -10.75 14.52 -1.06
N PRO A 19 -11.87 15.00 -1.61
CA PRO A 19 -12.06 15.13 -3.07
C PRO A 19 -10.98 15.95 -3.77
N THR A 20 -10.34 16.88 -3.06
CA THR A 20 -9.24 17.73 -3.54
C THR A 20 -7.92 17.37 -2.86
N GLY A 21 -7.75 16.11 -2.44
CA GLY A 21 -6.65 15.69 -1.57
C GLY A 21 -5.27 15.97 -2.14
N ASN A 22 -5.07 15.79 -3.44
CA ASN A 22 -3.83 16.17 -4.13
C ASN A 22 -3.56 17.68 -4.05
N THR A 23 -4.56 18.51 -4.34
CA THR A 23 -4.45 19.98 -4.27
C THR A 23 -4.22 20.46 -2.84
N ASN A 24 -4.84 19.81 -1.85
CA ASN A 24 -4.65 20.13 -0.43
C ASN A 24 -3.22 19.83 0.02
N VAL A 25 -2.66 18.69 -0.39
CA VAL A 25 -1.27 18.35 -0.13
C VAL A 25 -0.34 19.32 -0.86
N GLU A 26 -0.62 19.66 -2.11
CA GLU A 26 0.16 20.63 -2.87
C GLU A 26 0.20 22.00 -2.17
N ALA A 27 -0.94 22.52 -1.73
CA ALA A 27 -1.03 23.79 -1.02
C ALA A 27 -0.22 23.76 0.29
N LEU A 28 -0.29 22.65 1.04
CA LEU A 28 0.52 22.46 2.24
C LEU A 28 2.03 22.46 1.93
N LEU A 29 2.44 21.75 0.88
CA LEU A 29 3.84 21.70 0.48
C LEU A 29 4.35 23.06 0.00
N ARG A 30 3.52 23.82 -0.74
CA ARG A 30 3.83 25.22 -1.12
C ARG A 30 3.99 26.11 0.11
N LEU A 31 3.10 26.00 1.10
CA LEU A 31 3.24 26.73 2.36
C LEU A 31 4.56 26.39 3.07
N VAL A 32 4.95 25.11 3.12
CA VAL A 32 6.22 24.70 3.71
C VAL A 32 7.42 25.26 2.92
N THR A 33 7.34 25.32 1.60
CA THR A 33 8.33 25.99 0.75
C THR A 33 8.45 27.48 1.10
N ASP A 34 7.34 28.19 1.23
CA ASP A 34 7.34 29.61 1.59
C ASP A 34 7.89 29.86 3.00
N LEU A 35 7.61 28.97 3.96
CA LEU A 35 8.16 29.06 5.31
C LEU A 35 9.68 28.86 5.33
N ASN A 36 10.22 28.02 4.43
CA ASN A 36 11.67 27.81 4.28
C ASN A 36 12.44 29.05 3.82
N MET A 37 11.77 30.10 3.33
CA MET A 37 12.39 31.40 3.08
C MET A 37 12.76 32.17 4.35
N PHE A 38 12.19 31.78 5.51
CA PHE A 38 12.39 32.47 6.80
C PHE A 38 13.09 31.58 7.82
N THR A 39 12.74 30.29 7.89
CA THR A 39 13.31 29.33 8.84
C THR A 39 13.09 27.89 8.36
N ARG A 40 13.86 26.92 8.85
CA ARG A 40 13.77 25.53 8.40
C ARG A 40 12.42 24.93 8.74
N PHE A 41 11.72 24.42 7.72
CA PHE A 41 10.45 23.72 7.87
C PHE A 41 10.44 22.41 7.08
N VAL A 42 9.82 21.37 7.63
CA VAL A 42 9.58 20.09 6.95
C VAL A 42 8.11 19.71 7.01
N ALA A 43 7.64 19.01 5.98
CA ALA A 43 6.34 18.33 5.97
C ALA A 43 6.56 16.82 6.02
N ARG A 44 5.78 16.12 6.83
CA ARG A 44 5.80 14.66 6.93
C ARG A 44 4.39 14.09 6.90
N ARG A 45 4.16 13.19 5.94
CA ARG A 45 2.91 12.43 5.84
C ARG A 45 2.91 11.34 6.91
N MET A 46 1.88 11.32 7.75
CA MET A 46 1.60 10.21 8.65
C MET A 46 0.94 9.09 7.83
N ARG A 47 1.70 8.02 7.59
CA ARG A 47 1.28 6.87 6.81
C ARG A 47 0.40 5.94 7.66
N VAL A 48 -0.43 5.14 7.01
CA VAL A 48 -1.25 4.15 7.70
C VAL A 48 -0.36 3.04 8.30
N PRO A 49 -0.82 2.34 9.35
CA PRO A 49 -0.11 1.19 9.90
C PRO A 49 0.18 0.11 8.86
N GLY A 50 1.22 -0.69 9.11
CA GLY A 50 1.74 -1.69 8.16
C GLY A 50 2.90 -1.14 7.33
N ASP A 51 3.37 -1.94 6.37
CA ASP A 51 4.53 -1.60 5.53
C ASP A 51 4.14 -0.94 4.19
N VAL A 52 3.24 0.04 4.24
CA VAL A 52 2.80 0.77 3.03
C VAL A 52 3.95 1.55 2.40
N THR A 53 4.86 2.09 3.21
CA THR A 53 6.07 2.74 2.70
C THR A 53 7.00 1.75 2.01
N GLY A 54 7.13 0.52 2.52
CA GLY A 54 7.94 -0.51 1.87
C GLY A 54 7.35 -0.93 0.53
N ALA A 55 6.04 -1.17 0.46
CA ALA A 55 5.36 -1.52 -0.79
C ALA A 55 5.56 -0.44 -1.87
N ASP A 56 5.32 0.84 -1.52
CA ASP A 56 5.50 1.96 -2.45
C ASP A 56 6.97 2.10 -2.90
N SER A 57 7.91 1.94 -1.96
CA SER A 57 9.35 2.06 -2.25
C SER A 57 9.82 0.95 -3.18
N VAL A 58 9.47 -0.31 -2.86
CA VAL A 58 9.84 -1.49 -3.64
C VAL A 58 9.31 -1.36 -5.06
N LEU A 59 8.03 -1.06 -5.20
CA LEU A 59 7.41 -0.94 -6.51
C LEU A 59 8.04 0.21 -7.31
N CYS A 60 8.34 1.35 -6.64
CA CYS A 60 8.97 2.49 -7.28
C CYS A 60 10.37 2.17 -7.81
N TRP A 61 11.25 1.52 -7.04
CA TRP A 61 12.58 1.19 -7.56
C TRP A 61 12.57 0.07 -8.61
N GLN A 62 11.55 -0.80 -8.62
CA GLN A 62 11.40 -1.86 -9.61
C GLN A 62 10.79 -1.37 -10.93
N THR A 63 9.87 -0.40 -10.86
CA THR A 63 9.01 -0.02 -12.01
C THR A 63 9.08 1.45 -12.40
N GLY A 64 9.69 2.29 -11.56
CA GLY A 64 9.66 3.75 -11.67
C GLY A 64 8.44 4.42 -11.04
N TYR A 65 7.48 3.66 -10.49
CA TYR A 65 6.20 4.19 -10.01
C TYR A 65 5.75 3.56 -8.67
N PRO A 66 5.13 4.33 -7.76
CA PRO A 66 4.88 3.87 -6.38
C PRO A 66 3.63 3.02 -6.18
N PHE A 67 2.64 3.06 -7.07
CA PHE A 67 1.38 2.28 -6.99
C PHE A 67 0.67 2.33 -8.36
N SER A 68 -0.47 1.63 -8.52
CA SER A 68 -1.29 1.66 -9.75
C SER A 68 -0.48 1.48 -11.05
N VAL A 69 0.34 0.43 -11.04
CA VAL A 69 1.24 0.07 -12.14
C VAL A 69 0.64 -1.06 -12.94
N ASN A 70 0.47 -0.85 -14.24
CA ASN A 70 0.03 -1.85 -15.19
C ASN A 70 1.24 -2.41 -15.96
N LEU A 71 1.32 -3.73 -16.06
CA LEU A 71 2.41 -4.45 -16.74
C LEU A 71 1.94 -5.20 -18.00
N SER A 72 0.69 -5.00 -18.45
CA SER A 72 0.09 -5.84 -19.51
C SER A 72 0.75 -5.68 -20.88
N ARG A 73 1.46 -4.57 -21.11
CA ARG A 73 2.22 -4.32 -22.36
C ARG A 73 3.67 -4.82 -22.32
N GLY A 74 4.08 -5.52 -21.26
CA GLY A 74 5.46 -5.97 -21.06
C GLY A 74 6.41 -4.88 -20.54
N PHE A 75 5.90 -3.69 -20.21
CA PHE A 75 6.63 -2.59 -19.57
C PHE A 75 5.68 -1.82 -18.63
N PRO A 76 6.21 -1.13 -17.61
CA PRO A 76 5.39 -0.44 -16.62
C PRO A 76 4.68 0.78 -17.19
N ARG A 77 3.37 0.87 -16.93
CA ARG A 77 2.54 2.06 -17.16
C ARG A 77 1.87 2.48 -15.87
N PHE A 78 1.88 3.77 -15.58
CA PHE A 78 1.34 4.33 -14.34
C PHE A 78 0.20 5.27 -14.61
N ASN A 79 -0.94 5.02 -13.97
CA ASN A 79 -2.09 5.90 -13.98
C ASN A 79 -2.98 5.60 -12.77
N PRO A 80 -2.97 6.45 -11.73
CA PRO A 80 -3.81 6.28 -10.54
C PRO A 80 -5.33 6.27 -10.80
N VAL A 81 -5.80 6.81 -11.92
CA VAL A 81 -7.23 6.81 -12.27
C VAL A 81 -7.62 5.50 -12.97
N GLU A 82 -6.74 5.02 -13.84
CA GLU A 82 -6.99 3.84 -14.67
C GLU A 82 -6.63 2.54 -13.95
N TYR A 83 -5.47 2.46 -13.29
CA TYR A 83 -4.90 1.20 -12.79
C TYR A 83 -5.00 1.00 -11.27
N SER A 84 -5.78 1.83 -10.58
CA SER A 84 -6.07 1.62 -9.15
C SER A 84 -7.10 0.51 -8.97
N ALA A 85 -6.90 -0.35 -7.96
CA ALA A 85 -7.73 -1.52 -7.72
C ALA A 85 -9.23 -1.20 -7.60
N GLY A 86 -9.59 -0.17 -6.82
CA GLY A 86 -10.99 0.26 -6.66
C GLY A 86 -11.66 0.62 -7.99
N PRO A 87 -11.16 1.64 -8.72
CA PRO A 87 -11.71 2.00 -10.04
C PRO A 87 -11.72 0.86 -11.07
N MET A 88 -10.69 0.00 -11.11
CA MET A 88 -10.69 -1.17 -12.01
C MET A 88 -11.81 -2.15 -11.67
N LEU A 89 -12.03 -2.42 -10.37
CA LEU A 89 -13.13 -3.25 -9.88
C LEU A 89 -14.48 -2.61 -10.18
N GLU A 90 -14.66 -1.30 -9.99
CA GLU A 90 -15.91 -0.59 -10.32
C GLU A 90 -16.29 -0.74 -11.78
N ARG A 91 -15.31 -0.66 -12.68
CA ARG A 91 -15.50 -0.79 -14.13
C ARG A 91 -15.61 -2.25 -14.60
N GLY A 92 -15.35 -3.22 -13.73
CA GLY A 92 -15.43 -4.65 -14.07
C GLY A 92 -14.34 -5.10 -15.05
N GLU A 93 -13.19 -4.42 -15.06
CA GLU A 93 -12.08 -4.72 -15.98
C GLU A 93 -11.22 -5.90 -15.53
N THR A 94 -11.37 -6.34 -14.27
CA THR A 94 -10.60 -7.42 -13.66
C THR A 94 -11.36 -8.74 -13.75
N ASP A 95 -10.68 -9.79 -14.20
CA ASP A 95 -11.18 -11.16 -14.26
C ASP A 95 -10.68 -12.06 -13.10
N CYS A 96 -9.65 -11.62 -12.37
CA CYS A 96 -9.09 -12.29 -11.19
C CYS A 96 -8.41 -11.26 -10.28
N VAL A 97 -8.44 -11.50 -8.96
CA VAL A 97 -7.77 -10.64 -7.97
C VAL A 97 -6.91 -11.47 -7.03
N ILE A 98 -5.68 -11.02 -6.81
CA ILE A 98 -4.80 -11.49 -5.74
C ILE A 98 -4.72 -10.41 -4.66
N LEU A 99 -5.13 -10.75 -3.45
CA LEU A 99 -5.04 -9.90 -2.26
C LEU A 99 -3.91 -10.41 -1.37
N VAL A 100 -2.92 -9.55 -1.10
CA VAL A 100 -1.87 -9.81 -0.11
C VAL A 100 -2.15 -8.90 1.08
N GLY A 101 -2.85 -9.46 2.07
CA GLY A 101 -3.62 -8.68 3.03
C GLY A 101 -4.90 -8.09 2.44
N ALA A 102 -5.91 -7.87 3.28
CA ALA A 102 -7.22 -7.34 2.87
C ALA A 102 -7.79 -6.33 3.86
N GLU A 103 -6.95 -5.67 4.67
CA GLU A 103 -7.39 -4.76 5.74
C GLU A 103 -8.12 -3.51 5.25
N ARG A 104 -8.04 -3.21 3.95
CA ARG A 104 -8.63 -2.02 3.34
C ARG A 104 -9.70 -2.31 2.29
N VAL A 105 -10.15 -3.56 2.17
CA VAL A 105 -11.23 -3.90 1.21
C VAL A 105 -12.55 -3.21 1.58
N ASP A 106 -12.76 -2.91 2.86
CA ASP A 106 -13.89 -2.12 3.37
C ASP A 106 -13.94 -0.68 2.80
N ARG A 107 -12.79 -0.14 2.37
CA ARG A 107 -12.68 1.20 1.76
C ARG A 107 -13.09 1.24 0.29
N PHE A 108 -13.25 0.10 -0.36
CA PHE A 108 -13.80 0.06 -1.71
C PHE A 108 -15.28 0.47 -1.72
N SER A 109 -15.71 1.12 -2.80
CA SER A 109 -17.12 1.42 -3.02
C SER A 109 -17.97 0.14 -3.05
N GLU A 110 -19.27 0.27 -2.88
CA GLU A 110 -20.17 -0.90 -2.98
C GLU A 110 -20.11 -1.55 -4.36
N ALA A 111 -19.94 -0.76 -5.43
CA ALA A 111 -19.78 -1.28 -6.78
C ALA A 111 -18.51 -2.15 -6.91
N ALA A 112 -17.36 -1.65 -6.44
CA ALA A 112 -16.12 -2.43 -6.41
C ALA A 112 -16.25 -3.71 -5.58
N ARG A 113 -16.82 -3.62 -4.37
CA ARG A 113 -17.02 -4.80 -3.49
C ARG A 113 -17.99 -5.81 -4.12
N SER A 114 -19.02 -5.35 -4.82
CA SER A 114 -19.95 -6.22 -5.54
C SER A 114 -19.26 -6.98 -6.67
N ASN A 115 -18.45 -6.30 -7.48
CA ASN A 115 -17.70 -6.95 -8.55
C ASN A 115 -16.63 -7.91 -8.01
N LEU A 116 -15.93 -7.53 -6.93
CA LEU A 116 -14.96 -8.40 -6.25
C LEU A 116 -15.60 -9.72 -5.79
N ARG A 117 -16.86 -9.73 -5.33
CA ARG A 117 -17.57 -10.95 -4.91
C ARG A 117 -17.92 -11.90 -6.07
N ARG A 118 -17.85 -11.43 -7.32
CA ARG A 118 -18.27 -12.17 -8.53
C ARG A 118 -17.12 -12.80 -9.30
N ILE A 119 -15.88 -12.39 -9.04
CA ILE A 119 -14.68 -12.86 -9.73
C ILE A 119 -13.84 -13.76 -8.82
N PRO A 120 -12.99 -14.64 -9.37
CA PRO A 120 -12.01 -15.40 -8.61
C PRO A 120 -11.11 -14.51 -7.75
N VAL A 121 -11.03 -14.82 -6.46
CA VAL A 121 -10.15 -14.14 -5.49
C VAL A 121 -9.18 -15.13 -4.85
N ILE A 122 -7.90 -14.83 -4.96
CA ILE A 122 -6.81 -15.50 -4.21
C ILE A 122 -6.41 -14.58 -3.06
N LEU A 123 -6.46 -15.08 -1.83
CA LEU A 123 -6.12 -14.30 -0.63
C LEU A 123 -4.93 -14.91 0.10
N LEU A 124 -3.89 -14.12 0.33
CA LEU A 124 -2.76 -14.40 1.20
C LEU A 124 -2.93 -13.53 2.45
N ASP A 125 -3.14 -14.16 3.61
CA ASP A 125 -3.29 -13.44 4.88
C ASP A 125 -2.82 -14.29 6.08
N PRO A 126 -2.56 -13.67 7.24
CA PRO A 126 -2.12 -14.43 8.40
C PRO A 126 -3.27 -15.25 9.01
N PRO A 127 -2.97 -16.33 9.75
CA PRO A 127 -3.98 -17.11 10.44
C PRO A 127 -4.90 -16.23 11.30
N ASN A 128 -6.20 -16.51 11.26
CA ASN A 128 -7.26 -15.82 12.01
C ASN A 128 -7.60 -14.40 11.55
N ALA A 129 -7.00 -13.92 10.46
CA ALA A 129 -7.44 -12.69 9.83
C ALA A 129 -8.85 -12.88 9.22
N ASN A 130 -9.75 -11.94 9.51
CA ASN A 130 -11.12 -11.96 9.01
C ASN A 130 -11.55 -10.58 8.52
N TRP A 131 -11.60 -10.43 7.20
CA TRP A 131 -11.90 -9.16 6.52
C TRP A 131 -13.28 -9.14 5.86
N ASN A 132 -14.12 -10.16 6.10
CA ASN A 132 -15.39 -10.36 5.38
C ASN A 132 -15.24 -10.34 3.85
N VAL A 133 -14.15 -10.95 3.35
CA VAL A 133 -13.86 -11.09 1.92
C VAL A 133 -14.01 -12.55 1.54
N ARG A 134 -14.81 -12.82 0.49
CA ARG A 134 -14.88 -14.14 -0.15
C ARG A 134 -13.56 -14.39 -0.88
N ALA A 135 -12.93 -15.52 -0.61
CA ALA A 135 -11.76 -16.01 -1.33
C ALA A 135 -12.05 -17.41 -1.87
N ASP A 136 -11.75 -17.65 -3.14
CA ASP A 136 -11.86 -18.97 -3.77
C ASP A 136 -10.62 -19.82 -3.46
N VAL A 137 -9.46 -19.17 -3.26
CA VAL A 137 -8.24 -19.80 -2.75
C VAL A 137 -7.69 -18.95 -1.62
N ARG A 138 -7.38 -19.58 -0.48
CA ARG A 138 -6.76 -18.92 0.67
C ARG A 138 -5.45 -19.60 1.05
N PHE A 139 -4.39 -18.80 1.17
CA PHE A 139 -3.11 -19.21 1.73
C PHE A 139 -2.91 -18.52 3.07
N ASN A 140 -2.79 -19.31 4.14
CA ASN A 140 -2.38 -18.78 5.43
C ASN A 140 -0.86 -18.61 5.44
N THR A 141 -0.40 -17.39 5.65
CA THR A 141 1.04 -17.05 5.60
C THR A 141 1.60 -16.68 6.96
N ALA A 142 2.91 -16.88 7.11
CA ALA A 142 3.65 -16.57 8.30
C ALA A 142 3.85 -15.04 8.43
N ILE A 143 3.36 -14.45 9.52
CA ILE A 143 3.49 -13.02 9.81
C ILE A 143 4.97 -12.58 9.83
N TYR A 144 5.32 -11.60 8.98
CA TYR A 144 6.64 -10.98 8.96
C TYR A 144 6.94 -10.21 10.26
N GLY A 145 8.18 -10.27 10.73
CA GLY A 145 8.58 -9.68 12.02
C GLY A 145 8.10 -10.42 13.26
N ILE A 146 7.35 -11.52 13.09
CA ILE A 146 7.02 -12.47 14.16
C ILE A 146 7.60 -13.85 13.81
N HIS A 147 7.19 -14.40 12.67
CA HIS A 147 7.54 -15.76 12.23
C HIS A 147 8.64 -15.81 11.17
N ARG A 148 8.88 -14.68 10.49
CA ARG A 148 9.86 -14.54 9.41
C ARG A 148 10.62 -13.25 9.58
N ARG A 149 11.90 -13.26 9.21
CA ARG A 149 12.69 -12.02 9.06
C ARG A 149 12.16 -11.24 7.86
N ALA A 150 12.21 -9.92 7.95
CA ALA A 150 11.76 -9.03 6.88
C ALA A 150 12.42 -7.66 7.02
N THR A 151 12.09 -6.76 6.11
CA THR A 151 12.38 -5.32 6.25
C THR A 151 11.05 -4.60 6.17
N ALA A 152 10.79 -3.68 7.09
CA ALA A 152 9.68 -2.74 7.00
C ALA A 152 10.22 -1.32 6.95
N TYR A 153 9.52 -0.42 6.26
CA TYR A 153 9.90 0.97 6.13
C TYR A 153 9.04 1.83 7.04
N ARG A 154 9.70 2.67 7.84
CA ARG A 154 9.01 3.67 8.64
C ARG A 154 8.39 4.74 7.74
N MET A 155 7.50 5.56 8.28
CA MET A 155 6.83 6.66 7.55
C MET A 155 7.79 7.69 6.92
N ASP A 156 9.04 7.74 7.35
CA ASP A 156 10.11 8.58 6.81
C ASP A 156 11.09 7.80 5.91
N GLU A 157 10.65 6.65 5.38
CA GLU A 157 11.38 5.81 4.42
C GLU A 157 12.66 5.17 4.98
N VAL A 158 12.87 5.22 6.30
CA VAL A 158 13.98 4.51 6.94
C VAL A 158 13.66 3.01 6.98
N PRO A 159 14.50 2.14 6.37
CA PRO A 159 14.33 0.70 6.44
C PRO A 159 14.70 0.18 7.83
N VAL A 160 13.83 -0.65 8.39
CA VAL A 160 13.97 -1.27 9.70
C VAL A 160 13.99 -2.80 9.52
N PRO A 161 15.10 -3.48 9.87
CA PRO A 161 15.15 -4.93 9.82
C PRO A 161 14.28 -5.54 10.93
N LEU A 162 13.36 -6.40 10.53
CA LEU A 162 12.48 -7.14 11.43
C LEU A 162 13.09 -8.50 11.75
N ARG A 163 13.05 -8.87 13.04
CA ARG A 163 13.58 -10.15 13.52
C ARG A 163 12.48 -11.19 13.57
N GLN A 164 12.88 -12.44 13.41
CA GLN A 164 12.02 -13.56 13.75
C GLN A 164 12.05 -13.77 15.28
N ILE A 165 10.89 -13.90 15.88
CA ILE A 165 10.69 -14.09 17.32
C ILE A 165 10.16 -15.50 17.60
N LEU A 166 9.25 -16.01 16.76
CA LEU A 166 8.65 -17.33 16.87
C LEU A 166 8.90 -18.14 15.59
N ASN A 167 8.83 -19.46 15.69
CA ASN A 167 8.83 -20.33 14.53
C ASN A 167 7.40 -20.55 14.03
N SER A 168 7.25 -20.69 12.71
CA SER A 168 5.99 -21.12 12.09
C SER A 168 6.29 -22.05 10.92
N SER A 169 5.49 -23.11 10.81
CA SER A 169 5.50 -24.04 9.67
C SER A 169 4.81 -23.46 8.44
N LEU A 170 4.10 -22.33 8.56
CA LEU A 170 3.45 -21.65 7.44
C LEU A 170 4.50 -21.01 6.53
N PRO A 171 4.25 -20.91 5.22
CA PRO A 171 5.11 -20.21 4.28
C PRO A 171 5.02 -18.68 4.45
N SER A 172 6.03 -17.93 4.03
CA SER A 172 5.92 -16.47 3.85
C SER A 172 5.08 -16.14 2.60
N ASP A 173 4.64 -14.88 2.50
CA ASP A 173 3.92 -14.39 1.31
C ASP A 173 4.76 -14.57 0.03
N ASP A 174 6.07 -14.28 0.09
CA ASP A 174 6.96 -14.41 -1.06
C ASP A 174 7.24 -15.87 -1.45
N GLU A 175 7.29 -16.81 -0.50
CA GLU A 175 7.40 -18.25 -0.77
C GLU A 175 6.18 -18.73 -1.59
N VAL A 176 4.97 -18.30 -1.21
CA VAL A 176 3.73 -18.62 -1.95
C VAL A 176 3.76 -17.99 -3.34
N LEU A 177 4.05 -16.69 -3.45
CA LEU A 177 4.06 -15.98 -4.73
C LEU A 177 5.11 -16.55 -5.71
N ARG A 178 6.30 -16.91 -5.22
CA ARG A 178 7.34 -17.57 -6.03
C ARG A 178 6.91 -18.97 -6.48
N ALA A 179 6.21 -19.73 -5.63
CA ALA A 179 5.72 -21.05 -6.00
C ALA A 179 4.64 -20.98 -7.08
N ILE A 180 3.75 -19.97 -7.03
CA ILE A 180 2.77 -19.68 -8.08
C ILE A 180 3.49 -19.31 -9.37
N LEU A 181 4.44 -18.37 -9.32
CA LEU A 181 5.18 -17.90 -10.50
C LEU A 181 5.91 -19.03 -11.23
N LYS A 182 6.43 -20.04 -10.53
CA LYS A 182 7.09 -21.21 -11.14
C LYS A 182 6.15 -22.13 -11.94
N ARG A 183 4.83 -21.97 -11.81
CA ARG A 183 3.82 -22.78 -12.51
C ARG A 183 3.09 -22.03 -13.62
N LEU A 184 3.38 -20.74 -13.79
CA LEU A 184 2.93 -19.92 -14.92
C LEU A 184 3.96 -19.99 -16.04
#